data_AF-M6ZMJ3-F1
#
_entry.id   AF-M6ZMJ3-F1
#
_cell.length_a   1.000
_cell.length_b   1.000
_cell.length_c   1.000
_cell.angle_alpha   90.00
_cell.angle_beta   90.00
_cell.angle_gamma   90.00
#
_symmetry.space_group_name_H-M   'P 1'
#
loop_
_entity.id
_entity.type
_entity.pdbx_description
1 polymer ?
#
loop_
_entity_poly.entity_id
_entity_poly.type
_entity_poly.pdbx_seq_one_letter_code
_entity_poly.pdbx_strand_id
1 'polypeptide(L)'
;MNFTVSEIANMVKEVVGEDVKLVTTPTNDNRSYHISSDKIFNKLGFRANRSIKLAAEDLKKAFDSGLLPNSLTDEKYFNIKRMQSISLR
;
A
#
# COMPACT_ATOMS: atom_id res chain seq x y z
N MET A 1 4.88 5.68 -12.42
CA MET A 1 6.10 5.95 -11.61
C MET A 1 6.41 4.70 -10.83
N ASN A 2 7.69 4.41 -10.62
CA ASN A 2 8.15 3.29 -9.81
C ASN A 2 8.98 3.86 -8.67
N PHE A 3 8.85 3.28 -7.48
CA PHE A 3 9.59 3.66 -6.30
C PHE A 3 10.17 2.38 -5.69
N THR A 4 11.39 2.48 -5.17
CA THR A 4 11.99 1.44 -4.35
C THR A 4 11.20 1.30 -3.04
N VAL A 5 11.31 0.13 -2.41
CA VAL A 5 10.71 -0.13 -1.10
C VAL A 5 11.19 0.89 -0.06
N SER A 6 12.46 1.30 -0.12
CA SER A 6 13.05 2.29 0.78
C SER A 6 12.43 3.69 0.57
N GLU A 7 12.23 4.12 -0.67
CA GLU A 7 11.58 5.41 -0.96
C GLU A 7 10.13 5.43 -0.44
N ILE A 8 9.38 4.35 -0.64
CA ILE A 8 8.02 4.22 -0.10
C ILE A 8 8.04 4.26 1.42
N ALA A 9 8.96 3.54 2.07
CA ALA A 9 9.09 3.51 3.52
C ALA A 9 9.33 4.91 4.12
N ASN A 10 10.19 5.71 3.49
CA ASN A 10 10.44 7.09 3.91
C ASN A 10 9.20 7.98 3.72
N MET A 11 8.53 7.91 2.56
CA MET A 11 7.29 8.67 2.32
C MET A 11 6.18 8.34 3.34
N VAL A 12 6.07 7.06 3.72
CA VAL A 12 5.10 6.64 4.75
C VAL A 12 5.51 7.15 6.13
N LYS A 13 6.80 7.07 6.49
CA LYS A 13 7.31 7.58 7.76
C LYS A 13 7.00 9.07 7.94
N GLU A 14 7.25 9.89 6.91
CA GLU A 14 6.93 11.33 6.93
C GLU A 14 5.46 11.62 7.30
N VAL A 15 4.55 10.72 6.93
CA VAL A 15 3.12 10.87 7.18
C VAL A 15 2.72 10.35 8.55
N VAL A 16 3.21 9.17 8.93
CA VAL A 16 2.81 8.51 10.17
C VAL A 16 3.40 9.23 11.38
N GLY A 17 4.71 9.49 11.37
CA GLY A 17 5.41 10.14 12.47
C GLY A 17 6.87 9.70 12.60
N GLU A 18 7.67 10.52 13.29
CA GLU A 18 9.10 10.25 13.53
C GLU A 18 9.36 9.14 14.56
N ASP A 19 8.34 8.78 15.34
CA ASP A 19 8.36 7.66 16.29
C ASP A 19 8.43 6.29 15.59
N VAL A 20 8.13 6.24 14.28
CA VAL A 20 8.27 5.04 13.45
C VAL A 20 9.74 4.79 13.09
N LYS A 21 10.21 3.57 13.36
CA LYS A 21 11.56 3.12 13.01
C LYS A 21 11.54 2.35 11.69
N LEU A 22 12.40 2.74 10.76
CA LEU A 22 12.67 1.95 9.55
C LEU A 22 13.79 0.95 9.84
N VAL A 23 13.53 -0.32 9.52
CA VAL A 23 14.50 -1.41 9.69
C VAL A 23 14.69 -2.09 8.34
N THR A 24 15.93 -2.15 7.87
CA THR A 24 16.29 -2.87 6.64
C THR A 24 16.83 -4.24 7.00
N THR A 25 16.24 -5.29 6.43
CA THR A 25 16.69 -6.68 6.59
C THR A 25 17.09 -7.27 5.23
N PRO A 26 18.10 -8.15 5.18
CA PRO A 26 18.43 -8.87 3.96
C PRO A 26 17.25 -9.72 3.48
N THR A 27 17.03 -9.75 2.17
CA THR A 27 16.03 -10.59 1.54
C THR A 27 16.61 -11.21 0.28
N ASN A 28 16.17 -12.44 -0.03
CA ASN A 28 16.47 -13.10 -1.30
C ASN A 28 15.40 -12.80 -2.37
N ASP A 29 14.44 -11.93 -2.04
CA ASP A 29 13.42 -11.46 -2.97
C ASP A 29 14.00 -10.38 -3.90
N ASN A 30 14.29 -10.77 -5.13
CA ASN A 30 14.80 -9.89 -6.18
C ASN A 30 13.70 -9.31 -7.08
N ARG A 31 12.42 -9.46 -6.73
CA ARG A 31 11.31 -9.02 -7.56
C ARG A 31 11.33 -7.49 -7.70
N SER A 32 11.54 -7.02 -8.92
CA SER A 32 11.40 -5.62 -9.31
C SER A 32 10.42 -5.55 -10.47
N TYR A 33 9.27 -4.90 -10.24
CA TYR A 33 8.27 -4.69 -11.27
C TYR A 33 8.37 -3.26 -11.79
N HIS A 34 8.31 -3.11 -13.11
CA HIS A 34 8.19 -1.81 -13.75
C HIS A 34 6.77 -1.65 -14.30
N ILE A 35 6.02 -0.69 -13.76
CA ILE A 35 4.72 -0.33 -14.30
C ILE A 35 4.84 0.83 -15.31
N SER A 36 4.27 0.64 -16.50
CA SER A 36 3.97 1.72 -17.46
C SER A 36 2.46 1.95 -17.52
N SER A 37 2.05 3.21 -17.39
CA SER A 37 0.65 3.64 -17.51
C SER A 37 0.33 4.21 -18.89
N ASP A 38 1.24 4.12 -19.85
CA ASP A 38 1.09 4.77 -21.16
C ASP A 38 -0.08 4.18 -21.95
N LYS A 39 -0.28 2.87 -21.91
CA LYS A 39 -1.41 2.21 -22.56
C LYS A 39 -2.75 2.70 -21.99
N ILE A 40 -2.83 2.91 -20.67
CA ILE A 40 -4.04 3.40 -20.00
C ILE A 40 -4.34 4.83 -20.47
N PHE A 41 -3.32 5.69 -20.48
CA PHE A 41 -3.48 7.06 -20.96
C PHE A 41 -3.89 7.11 -22.43
N ASN A 42 -3.20 6.36 -23.30
CA ASN A 42 -3.47 6.37 -24.74
C ASN A 42 -4.86 5.83 -25.09
N LYS A 43 -5.41 4.92 -24.29
CA LYS A 43 -6.73 4.33 -24.56
C LYS A 43 -7.88 5.06 -23.87
N LEU A 44 -7.65 5.60 -22.68
CA LEU A 44 -8.71 6.13 -21.83
C LEU A 44 -8.56 7.62 -21.49
N GLY A 45 -7.45 8.26 -21.89
CA GLY A 45 -7.12 9.63 -21.49
C GLY A 45 -6.81 9.79 -19.99
N PHE A 46 -6.75 8.69 -19.24
CA PHE A 46 -6.61 8.71 -17.79
C PHE A 46 -5.15 8.76 -17.35
N ARG A 47 -4.83 9.67 -16.42
CA ARG A 47 -3.59 9.67 -15.64
C ARG A 47 -3.91 9.72 -14.16
N ALA A 48 -3.25 8.89 -13.37
CA ALA A 48 -3.30 9.00 -11.92
C ALA A 48 -2.70 10.35 -11.50
N ASN A 49 -3.43 11.09 -10.66
CA ASN A 49 -3.02 12.41 -10.15
C ASN A 49 -2.73 12.40 -8.64
N ARG A 50 -2.94 11.28 -7.96
CA ARG A 50 -2.68 11.11 -6.51
C ARG A 50 -1.29 10.52 -6.29
N SER A 51 -0.58 11.04 -5.29
CA SER A 51 0.75 10.56 -4.88
C SER A 51 0.65 9.45 -3.83
N ILE A 52 1.75 8.73 -3.63
CA ILE A 52 1.87 7.73 -2.55
C ILE A 52 1.73 8.39 -1.17
N LYS A 53 2.25 9.61 -1.01
CA LYS A 53 2.10 10.40 0.22
C LYS A 53 0.63 10.66 0.55
N LEU A 54 -0.18 11.09 -0.43
CA LEU A 54 -1.62 11.26 -0.25
C LEU A 54 -2.31 9.94 0.14
N ALA A 55 -1.93 8.82 -0.49
CA ALA A 55 -2.46 7.52 -0.13
C ALA A 55 -2.14 7.13 1.33
N ALA A 56 -0.91 7.41 1.79
CA ALA A 56 -0.52 7.19 3.18
C ALA A 56 -1.29 8.11 4.15
N GLU A 57 -1.51 9.37 3.78
CA GLU A 57 -2.29 10.32 4.58
C GLU A 57 -3.75 9.89 4.72
N ASP A 58 -4.35 9.39 3.64
CA ASP A 58 -5.72 8.89 3.66
C ASP A 58 -5.85 7.63 4.51
N LEU A 59 -4.87 6.72 4.46
CA LEU A 59 -4.81 5.57 5.37
C LEU A 59 -4.68 6.02 6.84
N LYS A 60 -3.77 6.95 7.15
CA LYS A 60 -3.61 7.49 8.50
C LYS A 60 -4.92 8.06 9.03
N LYS A 61 -5.59 8.92 8.24
CA LYS A 61 -6.91 9.49 8.60
C LYS A 61 -7.96 8.42 8.85
N ALA A 62 -7.96 7.34 8.06
CA ALA A 62 -8.91 6.23 8.25
C ALA A 62 -8.65 5.47 9.56
N PHE A 63 -7.39 5.27 9.95
CA PHE A 63 -7.03 4.73 11.27
C PHE A 63 -7.44 5.67 12.40
N ASP A 64 -7.07 6.95 12.31
CA ASP A 64 -7.38 7.96 13.33
C ASP A 64 -8.90 8.13 13.52
N SER A 65 -9.68 7.98 12.45
CA SER A 65 -11.14 8.08 12.46
C SER A 65 -11.84 6.76 12.81
N GLY A 66 -11.11 5.69 13.12
CA GLY A 66 -11.68 4.38 13.47
C GLY A 66 -12.42 3.67 12.33
N LEU A 67 -12.16 4.03 11.08
CA LEU A 67 -12.83 3.45 9.89
C LEU A 67 -12.31 2.06 9.53
N LEU A 68 -11.17 1.65 10.11
CA LEU A 68 -10.54 0.34 9.88
C LEU A 68 -10.52 -0.51 11.16
N PRO A 69 -11.70 -0.82 11.75
CA PRO A 69 -11.77 -1.56 13.00
C PRO A 69 -11.21 -2.97 12.82
N ASN A 70 -10.42 -3.43 13.80
CA ASN A 70 -9.82 -4.77 13.84
C ASN A 70 -9.04 -5.14 12.57
N SER A 71 -8.45 -4.16 11.87
CA SER A 71 -7.83 -4.36 10.55
C SER A 71 -6.62 -5.28 10.52
N LEU A 72 -6.03 -5.56 11.70
CA LEU A 72 -4.91 -6.48 11.85
C LEU A 72 -5.34 -7.91 12.24
N THR A 73 -6.63 -8.16 12.49
CA THR A 73 -7.12 -9.44 13.01
C THR A 73 -8.35 -9.99 12.28
N ASP A 74 -9.27 -9.12 11.86
CA ASP A 74 -10.50 -9.50 11.14
C ASP A 74 -10.17 -10.08 9.76
N GLU A 75 -10.67 -11.28 9.49
CA GLU A 75 -10.42 -12.03 8.26
C GLU A 75 -10.78 -11.28 6.98
N LYS A 76 -11.72 -10.32 7.04
CA LYS A 76 -12.16 -9.57 5.85
C LYS A 76 -11.04 -8.74 5.20
N TYR A 77 -9.98 -8.43 5.95
CA TYR A 77 -8.81 -7.69 5.45
C TYR A 77 -7.70 -8.62 4.94
N PHE A 78 -7.88 -9.94 4.99
CA PHE A 78 -6.89 -10.93 4.56
C PHE A 78 -7.48 -11.83 3.48
N ASN A 79 -7.08 -11.63 2.22
CA ASN A 79 -7.67 -12.32 1.06
C ASN A 79 -7.74 -13.85 1.24
N ILE A 80 -6.65 -14.49 1.69
CA ILE A 80 -6.63 -15.96 1.87
C ILE A 80 -7.56 -16.41 2.99
N LYS A 81 -7.54 -15.74 4.15
CA LYS A 81 -8.44 -16.08 5.27
C LYS A 81 -9.89 -15.89 4.86
N ARG A 82 -10.20 -14.78 4.16
CA ARG A 82 -11.54 -14.48 3.66
C ARG A 82 -12.02 -15.52 2.65
N MET A 83 -11.18 -15.91 1.69
CA MET A 83 -11.53 -16.95 0.71
C MET A 83 -11.81 -18.27 1.40
N GLN A 84 -10.96 -18.67 2.35
CA GLN A 84 -11.12 -19.90 3.11
C GLN A 84 -12.40 -19.91 3.96
N SER A 85 -12.75 -18.79 4.61
CA SER A 85 -13.96 -18.71 5.44
C SER A 85 -15.26 -18.86 4.64
N ILE A 86 -15.23 -18.54 3.34
CA ILE A 86 -16.35 -18.73 2.41
C ILE A 86 -16.16 -19.91 1.45
N SER A 87 -15.20 -20.81 1.72
CA SER A 87 -14.93 -22.01 0.93
C SER A 87 -14.58 -21.75 -0.55
N LEU A 88 -13.99 -20.60 -0.85
CA LEU A 88 -13.35 -20.34 -2.15
C LEU A 88 -11.94 -20.96 -2.15
N ARG A 89 -11.55 -21.50 -3.32
CA ARG A 89 -10.23 -22.07 -3.57
C ARG A 89 -9.30 -21.05 -4.21
#